data_AF-A0LL99-F1
#
_entry.id   AF-A0LL99-F1
#
_cell.length_a   1.000
_cell.length_b   1.000
_cell.length_c   1.000
_cell.angle_alpha   90.00
_cell.angle_beta   90.00
_cell.angle_gamma   90.00
#
_symmetry.space_group_name_H-M   'P 1'
#
loop_
_entity.id
_entity.type
_entity.pdbx_description
1 polymer ?
#
loop_
_entity_poly.entity_id
_entity_poly.type
_entity_poly.pdbx_seq_one_letter_code
_entity_poly.pdbx_strand_id
1 'polypeptide(L)'
;MVLKQVAEAGIHLLVGFRGTTFQEQLKSLIDEFGIGGIVLFRRNIQTPEQLRSLLEEMQSHARQVLGRSLWVAIDQEGGPVQRLVPPFTQLPSACDLAQQGIEAVAEWSSKAAMDLRRMGIHINLAPVLDLRVNANSHFMEGRCLGDDPLTVAELGCRWIKTLQGAGVSATAKHFPGLGLAELDPHHFAPVIRWPDQEAMQRDLLPFRKAIEAGVHCVMTSHALYPFIDSVWPATLSPAINNDLLRGTLGFRGTLLSDDMDMAAVSEKYSWKEMAEQGLLATIDFFLLCQRTENIEQLQGALCAAIAGSSRIEAMHRESAKRIEWLYDRHRMEHQGG
;
A
#
# COMPACT_ATOMS: atom_id res chain seq x y z
N MET A 1 1.37 8.62 -29.52
CA MET A 1 2.42 9.11 -28.59
C MET A 1 1.82 9.51 -27.25
N VAL A 2 0.82 10.42 -27.24
CA VAL A 2 0.10 10.85 -26.01
C VAL A 2 -0.57 9.68 -25.26
N LEU A 3 -1.35 8.83 -25.94
CA LEU A 3 -1.99 7.65 -25.30
C LEU A 3 -0.98 6.66 -24.69
N LYS A 4 0.22 6.58 -25.25
CA LYS A 4 1.28 5.71 -24.72
C LYS A 4 1.89 6.30 -23.44
N GLN A 5 2.14 7.61 -23.42
CA GLN A 5 2.63 8.31 -22.22
C GLN A 5 1.61 8.33 -21.08
N VAL A 6 0.32 8.42 -21.41
CA VAL A 6 -0.78 8.33 -20.44
C VAL A 6 -0.79 6.96 -19.75
N ALA A 7 -0.71 5.87 -20.52
CA ALA A 7 -0.66 4.51 -19.98
C ALA A 7 0.64 4.20 -19.22
N GLU A 8 1.76 4.81 -19.60
CA GLU A 8 3.06 4.69 -18.93
C GLU A 8 3.02 5.35 -17.54
N ALA A 9 2.44 6.55 -17.39
CA ALA A 9 2.30 7.17 -16.07
C ALA A 9 1.20 6.51 -15.22
N GLY A 10 0.10 6.10 -15.86
CA GLY A 10 -1.06 5.51 -15.21
C GLY A 10 -0.76 4.23 -14.43
N ILE A 11 0.27 3.46 -14.83
CA ILE A 11 0.68 2.23 -14.14
C ILE A 11 0.99 2.43 -12.65
N HIS A 12 1.35 3.66 -12.25
CA HIS A 12 1.63 3.99 -10.87
C HIS A 12 0.38 4.24 -10.03
N LEU A 13 -0.81 4.32 -10.62
CA LEU A 13 -2.02 4.71 -9.90
C LEU A 13 -2.78 3.47 -9.39
N LEU A 14 -2.95 3.38 -8.07
CA LEU A 14 -3.92 2.48 -7.44
C LEU A 14 -5.09 3.32 -6.91
N VAL A 15 -6.25 3.20 -7.55
CA VAL A 15 -7.35 4.15 -7.32
C VAL A 15 -8.55 3.51 -6.63
N GLY A 16 -9.19 4.27 -5.76
CA GLY A 16 -10.52 3.93 -5.25
C GLY A 16 -11.60 4.34 -6.25
N PHE A 17 -12.75 3.68 -6.19
CA PHE A 17 -13.92 4.02 -7.01
C PHE A 17 -15.22 3.85 -6.22
N ARG A 18 -16.33 4.30 -6.80
CA ARG A 18 -17.69 4.15 -6.26
C ARG A 18 -18.49 3.14 -7.09
N GLY A 19 -19.45 2.49 -6.44
CA GLY A 19 -20.30 1.49 -7.07
C GLY A 19 -19.78 0.06 -6.90
N THR A 20 -20.62 -0.88 -7.33
CA THR A 20 -20.48 -2.33 -7.11
C THR A 20 -20.53 -3.10 -8.43
N THR A 21 -20.54 -2.44 -9.58
CA THR A 21 -20.53 -3.08 -10.90
C THR A 21 -19.57 -2.35 -11.83
N PHE A 22 -19.16 -2.99 -12.92
CA PHE A 22 -18.28 -2.38 -13.90
C PHE A 22 -19.06 -1.34 -14.73
N GLN A 23 -19.04 -0.10 -14.25
CA GLN A 23 -19.77 1.04 -14.82
C GLN A 23 -18.83 1.98 -15.58
N GLU A 24 -19.43 2.92 -16.32
CA GLU A 24 -18.69 3.88 -17.17
C GLU A 24 -17.61 4.65 -16.40
N GLN A 25 -17.86 5.01 -15.13
CA GLN A 25 -16.84 5.67 -14.31
C GLN A 25 -15.61 4.79 -14.10
N LEU A 26 -15.75 3.51 -13.78
CA LEU A 26 -14.59 2.63 -13.59
C LEU A 26 -13.92 2.33 -14.93
N LYS A 27 -14.70 2.24 -16.01
CA LYS A 27 -14.19 2.05 -17.37
C LYS A 27 -13.33 3.24 -17.81
N SER A 28 -13.75 4.48 -17.57
CA SER A 28 -12.96 5.67 -17.91
C SER A 28 -11.63 5.72 -17.15
N LEU A 29 -11.58 5.23 -15.90
CA LEU A 29 -10.31 5.14 -15.17
C LEU A 29 -9.29 4.24 -15.89
N ILE A 30 -9.76 3.18 -16.55
CA ILE A 30 -8.90 2.28 -17.33
C ILE A 30 -8.55 2.92 -18.67
N ASP A 31 -9.55 3.41 -19.39
CA ASP A 31 -9.42 3.86 -20.77
C ASP A 31 -8.66 5.19 -20.90
N GLU A 32 -8.96 6.14 -20.01
CA GLU A 32 -8.45 7.52 -20.09
C GLU A 32 -7.19 7.72 -19.25
N PHE A 33 -7.09 7.06 -18.09
CA PHE A 33 -5.95 7.26 -17.17
C PHE A 33 -4.98 6.09 -17.13
N GLY A 34 -5.31 4.96 -17.75
CA GLY A 34 -4.42 3.81 -17.85
C GLY A 34 -3.95 3.29 -16.48
N ILE A 35 -4.83 3.29 -15.47
CA ILE A 35 -4.48 2.98 -14.08
C ILE A 35 -3.69 1.67 -13.90
N GLY A 36 -2.88 1.60 -12.85
CA GLY A 36 -2.14 0.41 -12.43
C GLY A 36 -3.06 -0.62 -11.79
N GLY A 37 -4.07 -0.14 -11.04
CA GLY A 37 -5.03 -0.98 -10.37
C GLY A 37 -6.02 -0.23 -9.51
N ILE A 38 -6.77 -0.99 -8.71
CA ILE A 38 -7.80 -0.47 -7.83
C ILE A 38 -7.53 -0.81 -6.37
N VAL A 39 -8.05 0.03 -5.47
CA VAL A 39 -8.15 -0.26 -4.04
C VAL A 39 -9.63 -0.45 -3.69
N LEU A 40 -9.98 -1.62 -3.18
CA LEU A 40 -11.33 -1.98 -2.79
C LEU A 40 -11.67 -1.44 -1.40
N PHE A 41 -12.89 -0.91 -1.29
CA PHE A 41 -13.50 -0.51 -0.03
C PHE A 41 -14.80 -1.28 0.19
N ARG A 42 -15.33 -1.22 1.42
CA ARG A 42 -16.62 -1.84 1.76
C ARG A 42 -17.76 -1.38 0.82
N ARG A 43 -17.70 -0.15 0.32
CA ARG A 43 -18.67 0.41 -0.65
C ARG A 43 -18.70 -0.31 -2.01
N ASN A 44 -17.71 -1.14 -2.32
CA ASN A 44 -17.60 -1.88 -3.58
C ASN A 44 -18.07 -3.34 -3.48
N ILE A 45 -18.42 -3.80 -2.28
CA ILE A 45 -18.60 -5.23 -1.96
C ILE A 45 -19.98 -5.44 -1.35
N GLN A 46 -20.84 -6.19 -2.05
CA GLN A 46 -22.17 -6.60 -1.60
C GLN A 46 -22.23 -8.10 -1.34
N THR A 47 -21.81 -8.91 -2.31
CA THR A 47 -21.76 -10.38 -2.19
C THR A 47 -20.51 -10.92 -2.88
N PRO A 48 -20.06 -12.15 -2.54
CA PRO A 48 -18.94 -12.78 -3.23
C PRO A 48 -19.14 -12.91 -4.75
N GLU A 49 -20.36 -13.20 -5.19
CA GLU A 49 -20.70 -13.36 -6.61
C GLU A 49 -20.63 -12.03 -7.35
N GLN A 50 -21.17 -10.96 -6.75
CA GLN A 50 -21.10 -9.61 -7.31
C GLN A 50 -19.65 -9.14 -7.43
N LEU A 51 -18.85 -9.34 -6.37
CA LEU A 51 -17.45 -8.92 -6.37
C LEU A 51 -16.65 -9.66 -7.44
N ARG A 52 -16.88 -10.97 -7.59
CA ARG A 52 -16.22 -11.75 -8.64
C ARG A 52 -16.57 -11.25 -10.04
N SER A 53 -17.86 -11.02 -10.33
CA SER A 53 -18.30 -10.48 -11.64
C SER A 53 -17.63 -9.14 -11.93
N LEU A 54 -17.64 -8.22 -10.96
CA LEU A 54 -17.00 -6.91 -11.06
C LEU A 54 -15.51 -7.04 -11.42
N LEU A 55 -14.77 -7.88 -10.70
CA LEU A 55 -13.33 -8.02 -10.90
C LEU A 55 -13.01 -8.76 -12.21
N GLU A 56 -13.79 -9.77 -12.60
CA GLU A 56 -13.62 -10.48 -13.87
C GLU A 56 -13.85 -9.56 -15.09
N GLU A 57 -14.95 -8.78 -15.07
CA GLU A 57 -15.27 -7.81 -16.12
C GLU A 57 -14.17 -6.74 -16.25
N MET A 58 -13.75 -6.17 -15.11
CA MET A 58 -12.69 -5.16 -15.05
C MET A 58 -11.36 -5.72 -15.58
N GLN A 59 -10.96 -6.93 -15.17
CA GLN A 59 -9.72 -7.56 -15.63
C GLN A 59 -9.77 -7.90 -17.12
N SER A 60 -10.93 -8.34 -17.62
CA SER A 60 -11.14 -8.61 -19.04
C SER A 60 -10.96 -7.33 -19.87
N HIS A 61 -11.62 -6.25 -19.46
CA HIS A 61 -11.55 -4.95 -20.13
C HIS A 61 -10.12 -4.38 -20.11
N ALA A 62 -9.45 -4.42 -18.96
CA ALA A 62 -8.06 -3.96 -18.84
C ALA A 62 -7.09 -4.72 -19.74
N ARG A 63 -7.20 -6.05 -19.84
CA ARG A 63 -6.38 -6.84 -20.78
C ARG A 63 -6.64 -6.46 -22.23
N GLN A 64 -7.89 -6.16 -22.58
CA GLN A 64 -8.26 -5.76 -23.93
C GLN A 64 -7.71 -4.37 -24.29
N VAL A 65 -7.80 -3.39 -23.38
CA VAL A 65 -7.45 -1.99 -23.68
C VAL A 65 -5.98 -1.69 -23.39
N LEU A 66 -5.45 -2.19 -22.28
CA LEU A 66 -4.09 -1.87 -21.81
C LEU A 66 -3.07 -2.98 -22.14
N GLY A 67 -3.52 -4.18 -22.53
CA GLY A 67 -2.64 -5.33 -22.75
C GLY A 67 -2.04 -5.92 -21.46
N ARG A 68 -2.53 -5.50 -20.29
CA ARG A 68 -2.09 -5.97 -18.96
C ARG A 68 -3.25 -6.10 -17.99
N SER A 69 -3.05 -6.91 -16.95
CA SER A 69 -3.98 -7.01 -15.82
C SER A 69 -3.80 -5.85 -14.85
N LEU A 70 -4.87 -5.52 -14.12
CA LEU A 70 -4.82 -4.51 -13.06
C LEU A 70 -4.47 -5.15 -11.72
N TRP A 71 -3.79 -4.40 -10.86
CA TRP A 71 -3.68 -4.76 -9.46
C TRP A 71 -5.03 -4.57 -8.75
N VAL A 72 -5.28 -5.42 -7.76
CA VAL A 72 -6.47 -5.31 -6.88
C VAL A 72 -5.94 -5.37 -5.47
N ALA A 73 -6.07 -4.26 -4.76
CA ALA A 73 -5.61 -4.10 -3.40
C ALA A 73 -6.79 -3.92 -2.43
N ILE A 74 -6.60 -4.25 -1.16
CA ILE A 74 -7.61 -4.07 -0.11
C ILE A 74 -6.96 -3.94 1.26
N ASP A 75 -7.59 -3.20 2.18
CA ASP A 75 -7.25 -3.25 3.61
C ASP A 75 -8.03 -4.36 4.33
N GLN A 76 -7.45 -5.54 4.42
CA GLN A 76 -7.99 -6.65 5.22
C GLN A 76 -7.04 -6.94 6.38
N GLU A 77 -6.92 -5.98 7.31
CA GLU A 77 -6.08 -6.07 8.52
C GLU A 77 -6.74 -6.91 9.62
N GLY A 78 -8.08 -6.92 9.65
CA GLY A 78 -8.88 -7.52 10.72
C GLY A 78 -9.35 -6.51 11.75
N GLY A 79 -10.18 -6.98 12.69
CA GLY A 79 -10.82 -6.12 13.70
C GLY A 79 -11.50 -4.89 13.08
N PRO A 80 -11.11 -3.65 13.46
CA PRO A 80 -11.76 -2.43 12.99
C PRO A 80 -11.49 -2.13 11.49
N VAL A 81 -10.42 -2.68 10.91
CA VAL A 81 -10.03 -2.42 9.52
C VAL A 81 -10.11 -3.71 8.71
N GLN A 82 -11.32 -4.03 8.29
CA GLN A 82 -11.60 -5.09 7.33
C GLN A 82 -12.73 -4.67 6.39
N ARG A 83 -12.60 -5.02 5.10
CA ARG A 83 -13.58 -4.68 4.06
C ARG A 83 -14.44 -5.87 3.68
N LEU A 84 -13.89 -7.08 3.75
CA LEU A 84 -14.63 -8.33 3.58
C LEU A 84 -15.38 -8.65 4.88
N VAL A 85 -16.70 -8.49 4.82
CA VAL A 85 -17.65 -8.79 5.91
C VAL A 85 -18.36 -10.13 5.62
N PRO A 86 -19.22 -10.68 6.51
CA PRO A 86 -19.91 -11.94 6.23
C PRO A 86 -20.61 -11.90 4.85
N PRO A 87 -20.52 -12.97 4.04
CA PRO A 87 -20.14 -14.33 4.41
C PRO A 87 -18.63 -14.66 4.39
N PHE A 88 -17.75 -13.68 4.17
CA PHE A 88 -16.29 -13.88 4.26
C PHE A 88 -15.82 -14.09 5.70
N THR A 89 -14.61 -14.66 5.85
CA THR A 89 -13.96 -14.85 7.14
C THR A 89 -13.83 -13.51 7.88
N GLN A 90 -14.34 -13.46 9.11
CA GLN A 90 -14.15 -12.30 9.98
C GLN A 90 -12.88 -12.46 10.80
N LEU A 91 -11.93 -11.58 10.57
CA LEU A 91 -10.64 -11.61 11.26
C LEU A 91 -10.76 -10.93 12.63
N PRO A 92 -10.22 -11.55 13.70
CA PRO A 92 -9.96 -10.85 14.96
C PRO A 92 -9.05 -9.63 14.74
N SER A 93 -9.02 -8.71 15.71
CA SER A 93 -8.09 -7.57 15.63
C SER A 93 -6.64 -8.06 15.67
N ALA A 94 -5.70 -7.27 15.13
CA ALA A 94 -4.28 -7.63 15.18
C ALA A 94 -3.80 -7.78 16.63
N CYS A 95 -4.32 -6.93 17.54
CA CYS A 95 -4.05 -7.03 18.97
C CYS A 95 -4.54 -8.36 19.57
N ASP A 96 -5.75 -8.81 19.22
CA ASP A 96 -6.30 -10.09 19.72
C ASP A 96 -5.54 -11.29 19.14
N LEU A 97 -5.14 -11.21 17.88
CA LEU A 97 -4.32 -12.25 17.24
C LEU A 97 -2.96 -12.36 17.91
N ALA A 98 -2.33 -11.23 18.26
CA ALA A 98 -1.05 -11.24 18.95
C ALA A 98 -1.12 -11.89 20.33
N GLN A 99 -2.20 -11.66 21.08
CA GLN A 99 -2.43 -12.32 22.37
C GLN A 99 -2.63 -13.84 22.24
N GLN A 100 -3.19 -14.30 21.13
CA GLN A 100 -3.36 -15.73 20.84
C GLN A 100 -2.08 -16.39 20.33
N GLY A 101 -1.10 -15.61 19.87
CA GLY A 101 0.23 -16.05 19.48
C GLY A 101 0.39 -16.39 18.00
N ILE A 102 1.61 -16.82 17.65
CA ILE A 102 2.08 -16.97 16.26
C ILE A 102 1.26 -17.96 15.41
N GLU A 103 0.73 -19.02 16.01
CA GLU A 103 -0.10 -19.99 15.29
C GLU A 103 -1.48 -19.44 14.93
N ALA A 104 -2.07 -18.61 15.81
CA ALA A 104 -3.31 -17.91 15.48
C ALA A 104 -3.08 -16.89 14.35
N VAL A 105 -1.97 -16.15 14.37
CA VAL A 105 -1.59 -15.26 13.26
C VAL A 105 -1.49 -16.04 11.95
N ALA A 106 -0.87 -17.22 11.95
CA ALA A 106 -0.77 -18.08 10.78
C ALA A 106 -2.14 -18.55 10.28
N GLU A 107 -2.97 -19.08 11.18
CA GLU A 107 -4.29 -19.60 10.83
C GLU A 107 -5.18 -18.52 10.22
N TRP A 108 -5.30 -17.38 10.89
CA TRP A 108 -6.21 -16.31 10.46
C TRP A 108 -5.72 -15.58 9.22
N SER A 109 -4.41 -15.34 9.08
CA SER A 109 -3.86 -14.77 7.85
C SER A 109 -3.97 -15.75 6.66
N SER A 110 -3.91 -17.06 6.90
CA SER A 110 -4.17 -18.07 5.87
C SER A 110 -5.62 -18.05 5.39
N LYS A 111 -6.60 -17.99 6.32
CA LYS A 111 -8.03 -17.85 5.96
C LYS A 111 -8.30 -16.56 5.17
N ALA A 112 -7.70 -15.44 5.58
CA ALA A 112 -7.79 -14.19 4.84
C ALA A 112 -7.22 -14.34 3.42
N ALA A 113 -6.04 -14.94 3.27
CA ALA A 113 -5.43 -15.14 1.96
C ALA A 113 -6.32 -15.99 1.04
N MET A 114 -6.98 -17.02 1.56
CA MET A 114 -7.91 -17.84 0.79
C MET A 114 -9.10 -17.03 0.27
N ASP A 115 -9.74 -16.24 1.12
CA ASP A 115 -10.86 -15.38 0.73
C ASP A 115 -10.42 -14.33 -0.31
N LEU A 116 -9.27 -13.71 -0.10
CA LEU A 116 -8.69 -12.72 -1.01
C LEU A 116 -8.37 -13.31 -2.39
N ARG A 117 -7.62 -14.43 -2.43
CA ARG A 117 -7.29 -15.14 -3.66
C ARG A 117 -8.55 -15.57 -4.42
N ARG A 118 -9.55 -16.10 -3.72
CA ARG A 118 -10.79 -16.58 -4.34
C ARG A 118 -11.54 -15.47 -5.08
N MET A 119 -11.40 -14.23 -4.64
CA MET A 119 -11.99 -13.06 -5.30
C MET A 119 -11.08 -12.45 -6.38
N GLY A 120 -9.83 -12.90 -6.53
CA GLY A 120 -8.86 -12.27 -7.44
C GLY A 120 -8.24 -11.00 -6.87
N ILE A 121 -8.11 -10.91 -5.54
CA ILE A 121 -7.42 -9.81 -4.86
C ILE A 121 -5.95 -10.18 -4.70
N HIS A 122 -5.06 -9.28 -5.15
CA HIS A 122 -3.63 -9.55 -5.30
C HIS A 122 -2.80 -9.02 -4.14
N ILE A 123 -3.17 -7.87 -3.58
CA ILE A 123 -2.40 -7.15 -2.57
C ILE A 123 -3.29 -6.95 -1.34
N ASN A 124 -2.84 -7.45 -0.20
CA ASN A 124 -3.41 -7.04 1.08
C ASN A 124 -2.54 -5.92 1.65
N LEU A 125 -3.17 -4.80 2.00
CA LEU A 125 -2.53 -3.65 2.64
C LEU A 125 -2.36 -3.94 4.15
N ALA A 126 -1.72 -5.07 4.47
CA ALA A 126 -1.48 -5.58 5.81
C ALA A 126 -0.23 -6.49 5.81
N PRO A 127 0.48 -6.66 6.94
CA PRO A 127 0.13 -6.21 8.29
C PRO A 127 0.63 -4.79 8.65
N VAL A 128 0.01 -4.22 9.67
CA VAL A 128 0.51 -3.04 10.38
C VAL A 128 1.65 -3.47 11.31
N LEU A 129 2.85 -2.88 11.09
CA LEU A 129 4.07 -3.14 11.86
C LEU A 129 4.46 -1.99 12.79
N ASP A 130 3.62 -0.95 12.85
CA ASP A 130 3.78 0.16 13.79
C ASP A 130 3.72 -0.36 15.24
N LEU A 131 4.62 0.13 16.09
CA LEU A 131 4.61 -0.19 17.51
C LEU A 131 3.58 0.67 18.24
N ARG A 132 2.72 0.05 19.04
CA ARG A 132 1.84 0.79 19.93
C ARG A 132 2.68 1.48 21.00
N VAL A 133 2.52 2.79 21.19
CA VAL A 133 3.20 3.51 22.28
C VAL A 133 2.23 3.86 23.41
N ASN A 134 1.01 4.28 23.07
CA ASN A 134 -0.04 4.59 24.03
C ASN A 134 -1.30 3.76 23.75
N ALA A 135 -1.92 3.20 24.78
CA ALA A 135 -3.17 2.43 24.63
C ALA A 135 -4.33 3.26 24.05
N ASN A 136 -4.26 4.60 24.13
CA ASN A 136 -5.31 5.53 23.72
C ASN A 136 -5.02 6.26 22.39
N SER A 137 -4.06 5.82 21.57
CA SER A 137 -3.94 6.33 20.19
C SER A 137 -5.13 5.81 19.36
N HIS A 138 -6.24 6.55 19.38
CA HIS A 138 -7.56 6.13 18.90
C HIS A 138 -7.57 5.52 17.48
N PHE A 139 -6.70 5.97 16.58
CA PHE A 139 -6.68 5.48 15.18
C PHE A 139 -5.83 4.21 14.96
N MET A 140 -4.98 3.82 15.93
CA MET A 140 -4.17 2.59 15.90
C MET A 140 -4.73 1.49 16.81
N GLU A 141 -5.80 1.79 17.55
CA GLU A 141 -6.46 0.86 18.47
C GLU A 141 -6.90 -0.41 17.72
N GLY A 142 -6.50 -1.57 18.22
CA GLY A 142 -6.76 -2.88 17.62
C GLY A 142 -5.98 -3.20 16.34
N ARG A 143 -5.23 -2.26 15.76
CA ARG A 143 -4.49 -2.44 14.50
C ARG A 143 -3.04 -2.89 14.69
N CYS A 144 -2.41 -2.52 15.80
CA CYS A 144 -1.04 -2.94 16.12
C CYS A 144 -1.00 -4.37 16.70
N LEU A 145 0.05 -5.12 16.33
CA LEU A 145 0.37 -6.43 16.92
C LEU A 145 0.96 -6.32 18.34
N GLY A 146 1.38 -5.14 18.78
CA GLY A 146 1.97 -4.95 20.11
C GLY A 146 2.82 -3.68 20.22
N ASP A 147 3.57 -3.59 21.30
CA ASP A 147 4.48 -2.49 21.66
C ASP A 147 5.96 -2.95 21.78
N ASP A 148 6.19 -4.25 21.94
CA ASP A 148 7.50 -4.87 21.89
C ASP A 148 7.95 -5.11 20.42
N PRO A 149 9.09 -4.54 20.00
CA PRO A 149 9.53 -4.60 18.61
C PRO A 149 9.89 -6.01 18.14
N LEU A 150 10.35 -6.91 19.02
CA LEU A 150 10.67 -8.28 18.66
C LEU A 150 9.41 -9.11 18.41
N THR A 151 8.41 -8.97 19.28
CA THR A 151 7.10 -9.61 19.14
C THR A 151 6.39 -9.15 17.86
N VAL A 152 6.35 -7.83 17.59
CA VAL A 152 5.75 -7.30 16.36
C VAL A 152 6.49 -7.79 15.12
N ALA A 153 7.83 -7.85 15.16
CA ALA A 153 8.62 -8.40 14.08
C ALA A 153 8.31 -9.88 13.81
N GLU A 154 8.26 -10.72 14.85
CA GLU A 154 8.01 -12.16 14.72
C GLU A 154 6.62 -12.44 14.14
N LEU A 155 5.59 -11.85 14.74
CA LEU A 155 4.20 -12.02 14.31
C LEU A 155 3.96 -11.41 12.92
N GLY A 156 4.51 -10.22 12.66
CA GLY A 156 4.44 -9.57 11.36
C GLY A 156 5.09 -10.40 10.25
N CYS A 157 6.27 -10.96 10.50
CA CYS A 157 6.95 -11.87 9.56
C CYS A 157 6.12 -13.13 9.28
N ARG A 158 5.48 -13.71 10.31
CA ARG A 158 4.59 -14.87 10.12
C ARG A 158 3.39 -14.51 9.25
N TRP A 159 2.75 -13.37 9.49
CA TRP A 159 1.63 -12.88 8.67
C TRP A 159 2.05 -12.68 7.21
N ILE A 160 3.16 -11.98 6.98
CA ILE A 160 3.72 -11.70 5.65
C ILE A 160 3.96 -13.00 4.88
N LYS A 161 4.71 -13.93 5.48
CA LYS A 161 5.04 -15.22 4.84
C LYS A 161 3.79 -16.05 4.55
N THR A 162 2.77 -15.97 5.40
CA THR A 162 1.53 -16.73 5.21
C THR A 162 0.71 -16.17 4.06
N LEU A 163 0.51 -14.85 3.99
CA LEU A 163 -0.17 -14.20 2.86
C LEU A 163 0.55 -14.48 1.54
N GLN A 164 1.87 -14.26 1.50
CA GLN A 164 2.67 -14.43 0.29
C GLN A 164 2.78 -15.90 -0.13
N GLY A 165 2.95 -16.84 0.81
CA GLY A 165 2.92 -18.27 0.50
C GLY A 165 1.56 -18.73 -0.03
N ALA A 166 0.49 -18.07 0.41
CA ALA A 166 -0.84 -18.17 -0.16
C ALA A 166 -1.11 -17.09 -1.21
N GLY A 167 -0.07 -16.62 -1.93
CA GLY A 167 -0.07 -15.80 -3.15
C GLY A 167 -0.91 -14.54 -3.14
N VAL A 168 -0.94 -13.90 -1.98
CA VAL A 168 -1.38 -12.54 -1.81
C VAL A 168 -0.17 -11.75 -1.34
N SER A 169 0.20 -10.69 -2.07
CA SER A 169 1.29 -9.82 -1.63
C SER A 169 0.92 -9.12 -0.34
N ALA A 170 1.77 -9.25 0.68
CA ALA A 170 1.64 -8.52 1.93
C ALA A 170 2.28 -7.13 1.82
N THR A 171 1.75 -6.18 2.60
CA THR A 171 2.25 -4.80 2.66
C THR A 171 2.57 -4.43 4.09
N ALA A 172 3.85 -4.31 4.43
CA ALA A 172 4.28 -3.82 5.73
C ALA A 172 4.03 -2.30 5.82
N LYS A 173 3.31 -1.84 6.85
CA LYS A 173 2.93 -0.43 7.00
C LYS A 173 2.89 0.06 8.46
N HIS A 174 3.04 1.36 8.73
CA HIS A 174 3.29 2.46 7.80
C HIS A 174 4.74 2.95 8.00
N PHE A 175 5.62 2.61 7.07
CA PHE A 175 7.04 2.90 7.18
C PHE A 175 7.31 4.41 7.25
N PRO A 176 8.25 4.90 8.09
CA PRO A 176 9.15 4.17 9.00
C PRO A 176 8.59 3.87 10.40
N GLY A 177 7.31 4.09 10.65
CA GLY A 177 6.64 3.86 11.93
C GLY A 177 5.74 5.04 12.31
N LEU A 178 4.44 4.80 12.47
CA LEU A 178 3.45 5.77 12.92
C LEU A 178 3.10 5.67 14.41
N GLY A 179 3.73 4.75 15.14
CA GLY A 179 3.40 4.44 16.53
C GLY A 179 3.44 5.61 17.52
N LEU A 180 4.30 6.59 17.25
CA LEU A 180 4.49 7.80 18.05
C LEU A 180 3.61 8.98 17.61
N ALA A 181 2.75 8.82 16.60
CA ALA A 181 1.88 9.90 16.15
C ALA A 181 0.82 10.22 17.21
N GLU A 182 0.75 11.50 17.59
CA GLU A 182 -0.26 12.01 18.54
C GLU A 182 -1.58 12.39 17.84
N LEU A 183 -1.53 12.63 16.52
CA LEU A 183 -2.66 13.09 15.70
C LEU A 183 -2.91 12.12 14.55
N ASP A 184 -4.18 11.97 14.19
CA ASP A 184 -4.59 11.15 13.05
C ASP A 184 -4.14 11.77 11.72
N PRO A 185 -3.37 11.05 10.89
CA PRO A 185 -2.92 11.53 9.58
C PRO A 185 -4.05 11.85 8.59
N HIS A 186 -5.28 11.36 8.83
CA HIS A 186 -6.44 11.71 7.99
C HIS A 186 -6.83 13.20 8.11
N HIS A 187 -6.44 13.87 9.21
CA HIS A 187 -6.84 15.25 9.51
C HIS A 187 -5.66 16.21 9.72
N PHE A 188 -4.48 15.71 10.09
CA PHE A 188 -3.30 16.52 10.37
C PHE A 188 -2.05 15.86 9.78
N ALA A 189 -0.96 16.60 9.55
CA ALA A 189 0.31 15.97 9.22
C ALA A 189 1.06 15.62 10.52
N PRO A 190 1.10 14.34 10.96
CA PRO A 190 1.78 13.99 12.20
C PRO A 190 3.29 14.24 12.07
N VAL A 191 3.91 14.62 13.19
CA VAL A 191 5.36 14.76 13.29
C VAL A 191 5.84 13.72 14.28
N ILE A 192 6.68 12.79 13.83
CA ILE A 192 7.28 11.77 14.67
C ILE A 192 8.63 12.28 15.15
N ARG A 193 8.79 12.38 16.48
CA ARG A 193 10.02 12.84 17.12
C ARG A 193 10.66 11.68 17.88
N TRP A 194 11.63 11.03 17.26
CA TRP A 194 12.52 10.13 17.99
C TRP A 194 13.47 10.96 18.86
N PRO A 195 13.56 10.67 20.17
CA PRO A 195 14.47 11.39 21.06
C PRO A 195 15.96 11.11 20.73
N ASP A 196 16.24 9.93 20.18
CA ASP A 196 17.59 9.48 19.84
C ASP A 196 17.56 8.39 18.75
N GLN A 197 18.74 7.90 18.38
CA GLN A 197 18.90 6.85 17.39
C GLN A 197 18.32 5.51 17.88
N GLU A 198 18.35 5.20 19.17
CA GLU A 198 17.85 3.92 19.70
C GLU A 198 16.32 3.82 19.53
N ALA A 199 15.60 4.91 19.80
CA ALA A 199 14.16 5.00 19.55
C ALA A 199 13.82 4.79 18.07
N MET A 200 14.58 5.41 17.16
CA MET A 200 14.43 5.18 15.72
C MET A 200 14.70 3.70 15.36
N GLN A 201 15.77 3.10 15.90
CA GLN A 201 16.10 1.69 15.62
C GLN A 201 15.04 0.72 16.16
N ARG A 202 14.40 1.06 17.29
CA ARG A 202 13.28 0.31 17.86
C ARG A 202 12.09 0.27 16.89
N ASP A 203 11.64 1.42 16.40
CA ASP A 203 10.50 1.51 15.46
C ASP A 203 10.82 0.85 14.11
N LEU A 204 12.08 0.92 13.66
CA LEU A 204 12.51 0.32 12.40
C LEU A 204 12.69 -1.21 12.46
N LEU A 205 12.78 -1.81 13.66
CA LEU A 205 13.10 -3.23 13.80
C LEU A 205 12.08 -4.15 13.11
N PRO A 206 10.75 -3.98 13.28
CA PRO A 206 9.77 -4.79 12.56
C PRO A 206 9.89 -4.68 11.04
N PHE A 207 10.12 -3.48 10.50
CA PHE A 207 10.28 -3.26 9.06
C PHE A 207 11.56 -3.91 8.53
N ARG A 208 12.67 -3.80 9.25
CA ARG A 208 13.91 -4.51 8.90
C ARG A 208 13.67 -6.02 8.80
N LYS A 209 12.99 -6.59 9.79
CA LYS A 209 12.68 -8.03 9.84
C LYS A 209 11.71 -8.45 8.73
N ALA A 210 10.73 -7.62 8.40
CA ALA A 210 9.85 -7.83 7.26
C ALA A 210 10.60 -7.84 5.91
N ILE A 211 11.57 -6.93 5.74
CA ILE A 211 12.42 -6.87 4.54
C ILE A 211 13.31 -8.12 4.46
N GLU A 212 13.97 -8.52 5.56
CA GLU A 212 14.73 -9.76 5.65
C GLU A 212 13.87 -11.01 5.34
N ALA A 213 12.59 -10.98 5.73
CA ALA A 213 11.63 -12.04 5.44
C ALA A 213 11.10 -12.03 3.99
N GLY A 214 11.48 -11.04 3.17
CA GLY A 214 11.10 -10.95 1.76
C GLY A 214 9.71 -10.36 1.53
N VAL A 215 9.29 -9.38 2.33
CA VAL A 215 8.01 -8.66 2.10
C VAL A 215 7.96 -8.08 0.68
N HIS A 216 6.84 -8.29 -0.01
CA HIS A 216 6.64 -7.83 -1.39
C HIS A 216 6.42 -6.32 -1.45
N CYS A 217 5.60 -5.79 -0.54
CA CYS A 217 5.20 -4.39 -0.53
C CYS A 217 5.54 -3.71 0.81
N VAL A 218 5.88 -2.43 0.75
CA VAL A 218 5.93 -1.53 1.92
C VAL A 218 5.03 -0.35 1.62
N MET A 219 4.28 0.12 2.60
CA MET A 219 3.56 1.39 2.49
C MET A 219 4.23 2.44 3.37
N THR A 220 4.50 3.62 2.81
CA THR A 220 5.11 4.74 3.53
C THR A 220 4.05 5.68 4.12
N SER A 221 4.41 6.26 5.26
CA SER A 221 3.64 7.19 6.07
C SER A 221 3.69 8.63 5.52
N HIS A 222 2.60 9.38 5.68
CA HIS A 222 2.56 10.83 5.40
C HIS A 222 3.08 11.71 6.55
N ALA A 223 3.69 11.11 7.58
CA ALA A 223 4.27 11.85 8.70
C ALA A 223 5.62 12.50 8.36
N LEU A 224 5.96 13.58 9.06
CA LEU A 224 7.29 14.17 9.07
C LEU A 224 8.18 13.49 10.12
N TYR A 225 9.44 13.23 9.78
CA TYR A 225 10.43 12.60 10.67
C TYR A 225 11.69 13.48 10.75
N PRO A 226 11.68 14.58 11.53
CA PRO A 226 12.75 15.58 11.51
C PRO A 226 14.14 15.06 11.89
N PHE A 227 14.23 13.90 12.55
CA PHE A 227 15.50 13.23 12.84
C PHE A 227 16.23 12.79 11.56
N ILE A 228 15.49 12.53 10.47
CA ILE A 228 16.03 12.13 9.16
C ILE A 228 15.81 13.23 8.12
N ASP A 229 14.56 13.69 7.99
CA ASP A 229 14.15 14.70 7.02
C ASP A 229 13.10 15.63 7.65
N SER A 230 13.48 16.90 7.81
CA SER A 230 12.61 17.93 8.37
C SER A 230 11.82 18.69 7.31
N VAL A 231 12.02 18.40 6.02
CA VAL A 231 11.43 19.12 4.89
C VAL A 231 10.26 18.33 4.32
N TRP A 232 10.48 17.05 4.00
CA TRP A 232 9.49 16.21 3.34
C TRP A 232 8.93 15.14 4.28
N PRO A 233 7.61 14.86 4.22
CA PRO A 233 7.05 13.69 4.89
C PRO A 233 7.67 12.42 4.32
N ALA A 234 7.63 11.31 5.06
CA ALA A 234 8.26 10.06 4.64
C ALA A 234 7.85 9.64 3.21
N THR A 235 6.57 9.77 2.84
CA THR A 235 6.08 9.48 1.48
C THR A 235 6.81 10.26 0.38
N LEU A 236 7.24 11.49 0.65
CA LEU A 236 7.88 12.38 -0.33
C LEU A 236 9.38 12.57 -0.07
N SER A 237 9.98 11.82 0.86
CA SER A 237 11.38 11.99 1.27
C SER A 237 12.32 10.97 0.60
N PRO A 238 13.23 11.40 -0.28
CA PRO A 238 14.31 10.55 -0.78
C PRO A 238 15.24 10.04 0.33
N ALA A 239 15.49 10.82 1.38
CA ALA A 239 16.33 10.39 2.49
C ALA A 239 15.73 9.17 3.23
N ILE A 240 14.41 9.17 3.40
CA ILE A 240 13.70 8.07 4.07
C ILE A 240 13.52 6.87 3.12
N ASN A 241 13.06 7.10 1.89
CA ASN A 241 12.70 5.98 1.00
C ASN A 241 13.88 5.45 0.19
N ASN A 242 14.79 6.30 -0.27
CA ASN A 242 15.94 5.86 -1.05
C ASN A 242 17.08 5.45 -0.12
N ASP A 243 17.50 6.34 0.77
CA ASP A 243 18.74 6.13 1.53
C ASP A 243 18.52 5.19 2.71
N LEU A 244 17.43 5.36 3.47
CA LEU A 244 17.11 4.46 4.57
C LEU A 244 16.45 3.17 4.09
N LEU A 245 15.25 3.22 3.49
CA LEU A 245 14.48 2.01 3.15
C LEU A 245 15.18 1.13 2.10
N ARG A 246 15.54 1.71 0.95
CA ARG A 246 16.18 0.93 -0.12
C ARG A 246 17.69 0.79 0.09
N GLY A 247 18.37 1.82 0.58
CA GLY A 247 19.83 1.81 0.80
C GLY A 247 20.20 0.96 2.02
N THR A 248 19.90 1.50 3.20
CA THR A 248 20.34 0.94 4.49
C THR A 248 19.62 -0.36 4.85
N LEU A 249 18.29 -0.42 4.69
CA LEU A 249 17.49 -1.60 5.02
C LEU A 249 17.40 -2.61 3.86
N GLY A 250 17.81 -2.22 2.65
CA GLY A 250 17.91 -3.14 1.52
C GLY A 250 16.59 -3.55 0.88
N PHE A 251 15.50 -2.78 1.06
CA PHE A 251 14.22 -3.11 0.41
C PHE A 251 14.32 -3.05 -1.13
N ARG A 252 13.78 -4.07 -1.80
CA ARG A 252 13.81 -4.21 -3.26
C ARG A 252 12.43 -4.41 -3.89
N GLY A 253 11.37 -4.54 -3.09
CA GLY A 253 10.00 -4.68 -3.57
C GLY A 253 9.36 -3.35 -3.98
N THR A 254 8.03 -3.36 -4.06
CA THR A 254 7.23 -2.21 -4.45
C THR A 254 6.86 -1.33 -3.26
N LEU A 255 7.09 -0.02 -3.37
CA LEU A 255 6.74 0.99 -2.38
C LEU A 255 5.41 1.65 -2.74
N LEU A 256 4.45 1.58 -1.85
CA LEU A 256 3.14 2.19 -1.96
C LEU A 256 3.13 3.48 -1.13
N SER A 257 2.54 4.56 -1.63
CA SER A 257 2.13 5.65 -0.76
C SER A 257 0.96 5.19 0.13
N ASP A 258 0.75 5.86 1.26
CA ASP A 258 -0.60 5.93 1.84
C ASP A 258 -1.52 6.79 0.93
N ASP A 259 -2.81 6.89 1.24
CA ASP A 259 -3.80 7.58 0.40
C ASP A 259 -3.42 9.06 0.20
N MET A 260 -3.15 9.45 -1.05
CA MET A 260 -2.70 10.79 -1.43
C MET A 260 -3.82 11.83 -1.31
N ASP A 261 -5.08 11.41 -1.09
CA ASP A 261 -6.18 12.31 -0.74
C ASP A 261 -6.13 12.80 0.70
N MET A 262 -5.32 12.18 1.58
CA MET A 262 -5.24 12.54 2.99
C MET A 262 -4.70 13.96 3.20
N ALA A 263 -5.35 14.70 4.11
CA ALA A 263 -5.04 16.11 4.37
C ALA A 263 -3.57 16.37 4.76
N ALA A 264 -2.90 15.36 5.34
CA ALA A 264 -1.47 15.41 5.65
C ALA A 264 -0.59 15.80 4.44
N VAL A 265 -1.00 15.44 3.22
CA VAL A 265 -0.29 15.78 1.98
C VAL A 265 -1.12 16.65 1.03
N SER A 266 -2.41 16.33 0.84
CA SER A 266 -3.25 16.96 -0.20
C SER A 266 -3.54 18.45 0.03
N GLU A 267 -3.49 18.92 1.28
CA GLU A 267 -3.67 20.34 1.62
C GLU A 267 -2.35 21.13 1.65
N LYS A 268 -1.20 20.44 1.57
CA LYS A 268 0.13 21.05 1.74
C LYS A 268 0.96 21.09 0.48
N TYR A 269 0.75 20.13 -0.41
CA TYR A 269 1.56 19.95 -1.61
C TYR A 269 0.68 19.94 -2.84
N SER A 270 1.17 20.53 -3.91
CA SER A 270 0.53 20.46 -5.22
C SER A 270 0.66 19.05 -5.82
N TRP A 271 -0.24 18.68 -6.74
CA TRP A 271 -0.11 17.42 -7.51
C TRP A 271 1.20 17.31 -8.26
N LYS A 272 1.74 18.45 -8.73
CA LYS A 272 3.06 18.51 -9.34
C LYS A 272 4.16 18.10 -8.36
N GLU A 273 4.18 18.69 -7.16
CA GLU A 273 5.16 18.35 -6.13
C GLU A 273 5.02 16.88 -5.69
N MET A 274 3.79 16.39 -5.50
CA MET A 274 3.53 15.00 -5.12
C MET A 274 4.01 14.02 -6.20
N ALA A 275 3.76 14.30 -7.48
CA ALA A 275 4.23 13.48 -8.59
C ALA A 275 5.77 13.48 -8.70
N GLU A 276 6.39 14.67 -8.69
CA GLU A 276 7.84 14.83 -8.84
C GLU A 276 8.59 14.23 -7.64
N GLN A 277 8.24 14.64 -6.42
CA GLN A 277 8.89 14.15 -5.21
C GLN A 277 8.58 12.69 -4.94
N GLY A 278 7.36 12.21 -5.18
CA GLY A 278 7.03 10.81 -5.00
C GLY A 278 7.86 9.88 -5.90
N LEU A 279 8.03 10.24 -7.18
CA LEU A 279 8.90 9.47 -8.08
C LEU A 279 10.38 9.57 -7.67
N LEU A 280 10.84 10.74 -7.23
CA LEU A 280 12.20 10.92 -6.71
C LEU A 280 12.43 10.15 -5.40
N ALA A 281 11.39 9.98 -4.58
CA ALA A 281 11.35 9.15 -3.39
C ALA A 281 11.00 7.68 -3.69
N THR A 282 11.02 7.28 -4.97
CA THR A 282 10.84 5.90 -5.45
C THR A 282 9.51 5.24 -5.10
N ILE A 283 8.45 6.03 -4.97
CA ILE A 283 7.07 5.52 -4.92
C ILE A 283 6.79 4.76 -6.21
N ASP A 284 6.33 3.52 -6.07
CA ASP A 284 5.93 2.65 -7.17
C ASP A 284 4.44 2.77 -7.44
N PHE A 285 3.64 2.84 -6.39
CA PHE A 285 2.21 3.01 -6.46
C PHE A 285 1.74 4.20 -5.62
N PHE A 286 1.13 5.18 -6.26
CA PHE A 286 0.40 6.27 -5.63
C PHE A 286 -1.04 5.83 -5.42
N LEU A 287 -1.46 5.77 -4.17
CA LEU A 287 -2.83 5.45 -3.81
C LEU A 287 -3.68 6.72 -3.85
N LEU A 288 -4.83 6.67 -4.52
CA LEU A 288 -5.79 7.77 -4.54
C LEU A 288 -7.20 7.21 -4.36
N CYS A 289 -7.67 7.19 -3.13
CA CYS A 289 -8.75 6.29 -2.75
C CYS A 289 -10.09 6.96 -2.49
N GLN A 290 -10.18 8.27 -2.25
CA GLN A 290 -11.42 8.93 -1.84
C GLN A 290 -12.08 9.76 -2.93
N ARG A 291 -11.29 10.54 -3.67
CA ARG A 291 -11.74 11.59 -4.58
C ARG A 291 -11.33 11.27 -6.00
N THR A 292 -12.27 10.71 -6.77
CA THR A 292 -12.03 10.34 -8.17
C THR A 292 -11.67 11.54 -9.06
N GLU A 293 -12.12 12.74 -8.68
CA GLU A 293 -11.80 14.01 -9.35
C GLU A 293 -10.30 14.37 -9.29
N ASN A 294 -9.56 13.83 -8.31
CA ASN A 294 -8.13 14.08 -8.17
C ASN A 294 -7.28 13.18 -9.07
N ILE A 295 -7.85 12.10 -9.64
CA ILE A 295 -7.12 11.11 -10.43
C ILE A 295 -6.52 11.76 -11.67
N GLU A 296 -7.30 12.55 -12.40
CA GLU A 296 -6.84 13.27 -13.60
C GLU A 296 -5.68 14.22 -13.26
N GLN A 297 -5.76 14.91 -12.13
CA GLN A 297 -4.76 15.91 -11.72
C GLN A 297 -3.40 15.25 -11.40
N LEU A 298 -3.42 14.16 -10.62
CA LEU A 298 -2.19 13.42 -10.31
C LEU A 298 -1.64 12.69 -11.55
N GLN A 299 -2.51 12.09 -12.37
CA GLN A 299 -2.12 11.43 -13.61
C GLN A 299 -1.42 12.41 -14.57
N GLY A 300 -2.01 13.57 -14.79
CA GLY A 300 -1.43 14.61 -15.64
C GLY A 300 -0.11 15.14 -15.09
N ALA A 301 -0.01 15.29 -13.76
CA ALA A 301 1.23 15.68 -13.08
C ALA A 301 2.34 14.62 -13.24
N LEU A 302 2.03 13.33 -13.13
CA LEU A 302 2.98 12.24 -13.38
C LEU A 302 3.46 12.25 -14.83
N CYS A 303 2.55 12.39 -15.81
CA CYS A 303 2.92 12.53 -17.21
C CYS A 303 3.87 13.71 -17.44
N ALA A 304 3.55 14.88 -16.88
CA ALA A 304 4.37 16.07 -17.03
C ALA A 304 5.76 15.91 -16.37
N ALA A 305 5.81 15.31 -15.17
CA ALA A 305 7.05 15.07 -14.44
C ALA A 305 7.98 14.09 -15.18
N ILE A 306 7.43 12.99 -15.71
CA ILE A 306 8.17 11.98 -16.47
C ILE A 306 8.71 12.58 -17.78
N ALA A 307 7.89 13.34 -18.51
CA ALA A 307 8.30 13.95 -19.77
C ALA A 307 9.27 15.14 -19.59
N GLY A 308 9.18 15.84 -18.46
CA GLY A 308 9.92 17.08 -18.19
C GLY A 308 11.31 16.89 -17.56
N SER A 309 11.65 15.67 -17.10
CA SER A 309 12.90 15.43 -16.36
C SER A 309 13.47 14.04 -16.63
N SER A 310 14.66 13.97 -17.24
CA SER A 310 15.37 12.71 -17.50
C SER A 310 15.69 11.92 -16.23
N ARG A 311 15.89 12.62 -15.11
CA ARG A 311 16.07 11.98 -13.80
C ARG A 311 14.80 11.28 -13.35
N ILE A 312 13.64 11.94 -13.48
CA ILE A 312 12.34 11.37 -13.09
C ILE A 312 11.96 10.23 -14.05
N GLU A 313 12.22 10.39 -15.34
CA GLU A 313 12.04 9.32 -16.32
C GLU A 313 12.85 8.06 -15.94
N ALA A 314 14.09 8.23 -15.49
CA ALA A 314 14.90 7.12 -14.99
C ALA A 314 14.30 6.48 -13.73
N MET A 315 13.76 7.27 -12.79
CA MET A 315 13.06 6.74 -11.61
C MET A 315 11.80 5.97 -11.98
N HIS A 316 11.01 6.47 -12.93
CA HIS A 316 9.85 5.79 -13.49
C HIS A 316 10.24 4.43 -14.09
N ARG A 317 11.31 4.36 -14.89
CA ARG A 317 11.79 3.09 -15.47
C ARG A 317 12.23 2.09 -14.42
N GLU A 318 12.92 2.53 -13.36
CA GLU A 318 13.28 1.65 -12.24
C GLU A 318 12.07 1.19 -11.46
N SER A 319 11.05 2.03 -11.31
CA SER A 319 9.79 1.66 -10.70
C SER A 319 9.02 0.62 -11.52
N ALA A 320 8.92 0.82 -12.84
CA ALA A 320 8.29 -0.14 -13.73
C ALA A 320 8.91 -1.54 -13.63
N LYS A 321 10.23 -1.65 -13.43
CA LYS A 321 10.91 -2.93 -13.18
C LYS A 321 10.47 -3.60 -11.87
N ARG A 322 10.21 -2.82 -10.80
CA ARG A 322 9.72 -3.35 -9.52
C ARG A 322 8.27 -3.79 -9.62
N ILE A 323 7.46 -3.06 -10.39
CA ILE A 323 6.08 -3.44 -10.69
C ILE A 323 6.06 -4.75 -11.50
N GLU A 324 6.92 -4.90 -12.50
CA GLU A 324 7.06 -6.16 -13.26
C GLU A 324 7.55 -7.31 -12.37
N TRP A 325 8.54 -7.05 -11.50
CA TRP A 325 8.97 -8.03 -10.51
C TRP A 325 7.83 -8.51 -9.62
N LEU A 326 6.91 -7.62 -9.24
CA LEU A 326 5.72 -8.00 -8.46
C LEU A 326 4.78 -8.88 -9.28
N TYR A 327 4.57 -8.59 -10.57
CA TYR A 327 3.80 -9.48 -11.47
C TYR A 327 4.45 -10.85 -11.58
N ASP A 328 5.77 -10.94 -11.72
CA ASP A 328 6.49 -12.21 -11.81
C ASP A 328 6.31 -13.07 -10.56
N ARG A 329 6.27 -12.46 -9.36
CA ARG A 329 5.96 -13.17 -8.10
C ARG A 329 4.61 -13.85 -8.17
N HIS A 330 3.58 -13.13 -8.62
CA HIS A 330 2.23 -13.68 -8.78
C HIS A 330 2.16 -14.74 -9.87
N ARG A 331 2.91 -14.61 -10.98
CA ARG A 331 2.92 -15.61 -12.07
C ARG A 331 3.54 -16.94 -11.64
N MET A 332 4.66 -16.90 -10.91
CA MET A 332 5.32 -18.10 -10.40
C MET A 332 4.44 -18.89 -9.43
N GLU A 333 3.70 -18.19 -8.57
CA GLU A 333 2.82 -18.80 -7.57
C GLU A 333 1.56 -19.46 -8.16
N HIS A 334 1.12 -19.04 -9.35
CA HIS A 334 -0.01 -19.67 -10.07
C HIS A 334 0.41 -20.91 -10.88
N GLN A 335 1.70 -21.09 -11.18
CA GLN A 335 2.19 -22.25 -11.94
C GLN A 335 2.61 -23.43 -11.05
N GLY A 336 2.74 -23.22 -9.74
CA GLY A 336 3.16 -24.24 -8.76
C GLY A 336 2.05 -24.81 -7.88
N GLY A 337 0.78 -24.56 -8.21
CA GLY A 337 -0.40 -24.96 -7.43
C GLY A 337 -1.22 -26.06 -8.07
#